data_AF-A0A9D4V994-F1
#
_entry.id   AF-A0A9D4V994-F1
#
_cell.length_a   1.000
_cell.length_b   1.000
_cell.length_c   1.000
_cell.angle_alpha   90.00
_cell.angle_beta   90.00
_cell.angle_gamma   90.00
#
_symmetry.space_group_name_H-M   'P 1'
#
loop_
_entity.id
_entity.type
_entity.pdbx_description
1 polymer ?
#
loop_
_entity_poly.entity_id
_entity_poly.type
_entity_poly.pdbx_seq_one_letter_code
_entity_poly.pdbx_strand_id
1 'polypeptide(L)'
;MGECLRAEKSCTVKVLNYRKDKTPFWNLSHIAHVRSSAGKVAFYVGVQLYVTSAEEPCPESETNPHIKQLGAVGAVRIAVRSLQAGCSWRGALPCAVCAPLPGD
;
A
#
# COMPACT_ATOMS: atom_id res chain seq x y z
N MET A 1 8.62 -9.78 4.43
CA MET A 1 7.46 -8.88 4.65
C MET A 1 7.15 -8.68 6.14
N GLY A 2 6.92 -9.73 6.93
CA GLY A 2 6.64 -9.59 8.37
C GLY A 2 7.74 -8.85 9.15
N GLU A 3 9.00 -9.07 8.83
CA GLU A 3 10.13 -8.31 9.41
C GLU A 3 10.09 -6.82 9.07
N CYS A 4 9.76 -6.49 7.83
CA CYS A 4 9.66 -5.09 7.37
C CYS A 4 8.54 -4.35 8.12
N LEU A 5 7.40 -5.02 8.34
CA LEU A 5 6.29 -4.46 9.12
C LEU A 5 6.71 -4.15 10.56
N ARG A 6 7.36 -5.11 11.24
CA ARG A 6 7.87 -4.93 12.61
C ARG A 6 8.93 -3.84 12.71
N ALA A 7 9.75 -3.68 11.67
CA ALA A 7 10.77 -2.64 11.60
C ALA A 7 10.25 -1.27 11.12
N GLU A 8 8.94 -1.14 10.87
CA GLU A 8 8.34 0.05 10.24
C GLU A 8 9.05 0.46 8.94
N LYS A 9 9.42 -0.51 8.11
CA LYS A 9 10.07 -0.29 6.80
C LYS A 9 9.11 -0.66 5.67
N SER A 10 9.13 0.13 4.62
CA SER A 10 8.45 -0.23 3.38
C SER A 10 9.10 -1.45 2.75
N CYS A 11 8.32 -2.30 2.09
CA CYS A 11 8.86 -3.45 1.36
C CYS A 11 8.01 -3.77 0.14
N THR A 12 8.66 -4.28 -0.89
CA THR A 12 8.01 -4.82 -2.10
C THR A 12 8.37 -6.28 -2.22
N VAL A 13 7.37 -7.14 -2.41
CA VAL A 13 7.56 -8.57 -2.57
C VAL A 13 6.62 -9.10 -3.65
N LYS A 14 7.04 -10.13 -4.38
CA LYS A 14 6.12 -10.91 -5.22
C LYS A 14 5.50 -12.00 -4.34
N VAL A 15 4.18 -12.08 -4.33
CA VAL A 15 3.42 -13.13 -3.61
C VAL A 15 2.49 -13.82 -4.60
N LEU A 16 2.36 -15.14 -4.46
CA LEU A 16 1.34 -15.90 -5.17
C LEU A 16 0.01 -15.76 -4.42
N ASN A 17 -0.92 -15.03 -5.02
CA ASN A 17 -2.27 -14.86 -4.48
C ASN A 17 -3.27 -15.73 -5.26
N TYR A 18 -4.44 -15.96 -4.67
CA TYR A 18 -5.52 -16.73 -5.27
C TYR A 18 -6.77 -15.88 -5.40
N ARG A 19 -7.42 -15.91 -6.57
CA ARG A 19 -8.72 -15.27 -6.78
C ARG A 19 -9.84 -16.10 -6.14
N LYS A 20 -11.06 -15.56 -6.09
CA LYS A 20 -12.25 -16.25 -5.56
C LYS A 20 -12.54 -17.55 -6.32
N ASP A 21 -12.24 -17.60 -7.61
CA ASP A 21 -12.34 -18.80 -8.46
C ASP A 21 -11.17 -19.79 -8.27
N LYS A 22 -10.29 -19.55 -7.29
CA LYS A 22 -9.07 -20.31 -6.98
C LYS A 22 -7.97 -20.23 -8.03
N THR A 23 -8.09 -19.37 -9.04
CA THR A 23 -7.00 -19.18 -10.00
C THR A 23 -5.79 -18.49 -9.32
N PRO A 24 -4.57 -19.04 -9.46
CA PRO A 24 -3.37 -18.42 -8.93
C PRO A 24 -2.96 -17.22 -9.80
N PHE A 25 -2.45 -16.17 -9.16
CA PHE A 25 -1.80 -15.06 -9.84
C PHE A 25 -0.68 -14.46 -9.01
N TRP A 26 0.37 -14.02 -9.69
CA TRP A 26 1.45 -13.29 -9.02
C TRP A 26 1.05 -11.84 -8.80
N ASN A 27 1.26 -11.38 -7.57
CA ASN A 27 1.00 -10.02 -7.16
C ASN A 27 2.31 -9.41 -6.65
N LEU A 28 2.78 -8.36 -7.31
CA LEU A 28 3.83 -7.50 -6.80
C LEU A 28 3.20 -6.57 -5.75
N SER A 29 3.30 -6.97 -4.49
CA SER A 29 2.72 -6.26 -3.36
C SER A 29 3.75 -5.34 -2.73
N HIS A 30 3.44 -4.04 -2.70
CA HIS A 30 4.20 -3.04 -1.97
C HIS A 30 3.44 -2.63 -0.72
N ILE A 31 4.09 -2.70 0.44
CA ILE A 31 3.54 -2.19 1.70
C ILE A 31 4.41 -1.04 2.20
N ALA A 32 3.77 0.06 2.59
CA ALA A 32 4.41 1.23 3.19
C ALA A 32 3.64 1.70 4.43
N HIS A 33 4.35 2.29 5.39
CA HIS A 33 3.73 2.92 6.54
C HIS A 33 3.48 4.41 6.27
N VAL A 34 2.38 4.94 6.80
CA VAL A 34 2.02 6.36 6.75
C VAL A 34 1.98 6.88 8.18
N ARG A 35 2.82 7.87 8.46
CA ARG A 35 2.93 8.48 9.79
C ARG A 35 1.96 9.64 9.96
N SER A 36 1.45 9.77 11.18
CA SER A 36 0.73 10.95 11.63
C SER A 36 1.64 12.16 11.79
N SER A 37 1.05 13.33 12.02
CA SER A 37 1.76 14.53 12.48
C SER A 37 2.58 14.31 13.76
N ALA A 38 2.14 13.39 14.63
CA ALA A 38 2.85 12.99 15.85
C ALA A 38 4.01 11.99 15.60
N GLY A 39 4.31 11.64 14.35
CA GLY A 39 5.40 10.73 13.99
C GLY A 39 5.11 9.24 14.19
N LYS A 40 3.99 8.89 14.84
CA LYS A 40 3.52 7.50 14.98
C LYS A 40 2.92 6.98 13.68
N VAL A 41 3.10 5.69 13.38
CA VAL A 41 2.41 5.04 12.26
C VAL A 41 0.90 5.11 12.49
N ALA A 42 0.18 5.73 11.57
CA ALA A 42 -1.27 5.87 11.62
C ALA A 42 -1.95 4.82 10.74
N PHE A 43 -1.35 4.52 9.58
CA PHE A 43 -1.89 3.57 8.61
C PHE A 43 -0.77 2.78 7.94
N TYR A 44 -1.10 1.59 7.44
CA TYR A 44 -0.32 0.89 6.42
C TYR A 44 -1.06 0.94 5.09
N VAL A 45 -0.31 1.13 4.01
CA VAL A 45 -0.84 1.18 2.64
C VAL A 45 -0.26 0.01 1.88
N GLY A 46 -1.14 -0.83 1.33
CA GLY A 46 -0.78 -1.91 0.42
C GLY A 46 -1.16 -1.56 -1.01
N VAL A 47 -0.18 -1.56 -1.92
CA VAL A 47 -0.40 -1.40 -3.37
C VAL A 47 -0.16 -2.73 -4.06
N GLN A 48 -1.12 -3.17 -4.86
CA GLN A 48 -1.10 -4.48 -5.51
C GLN A 48 -1.05 -4.28 -7.02
N LEU A 49 -0.08 -4.93 -7.65
CA LEU A 49 0.04 -4.97 -9.11
C LEU A 49 0.08 -6.42 -9.55
N TYR A 50 -0.82 -6.78 -10.46
CA TYR A 50 -0.79 -8.08 -11.12
C TYR A 50 0.48 -8.19 -11.98
N VAL A 51 1.18 -9.32 -11.89
CA VAL A 51 2.31 -9.66 -12.76
C VAL A 51 2.12 -11.07 -13.32
N THR A 52 2.68 -11.33 -14.50
CA THR A 52 2.46 -12.56 -15.26
C THR A 52 3.32 -13.73 -14.76
N SER A 53 4.53 -13.49 -14.25
CA SER A 53 5.40 -14.53 -13.70
C SER A 53 6.23 -14.07 -12.50
N ALA A 54 6.78 -15.04 -11.76
CA ALA A 54 7.73 -14.78 -10.68
C ALA A 54 9.06 -14.25 -11.22
N GLU A 55 9.50 -14.73 -12.39
CA GLU A 55 10.78 -14.38 -13.00
C GLU A 55 10.76 -13.12 -13.87
N GLU A 56 9.59 -12.64 -14.31
CA GLU A 56 9.50 -11.48 -15.22
C GLU A 56 10.30 -10.28 -14.67
N PRO A 57 11.31 -9.80 -15.41
CA PRO A 57 11.89 -8.48 -15.22
C PRO A 57 10.82 -7.42 -15.47
N CYS A 58 10.89 -6.31 -14.74
CA CYS A 58 9.97 -5.20 -15.00
C CYS A 58 10.22 -4.68 -16.43
N PRO A 59 9.22 -4.62 -17.32
CA PRO A 59 9.41 -4.11 -18.68
C PRO A 59 9.87 -2.64 -18.63
N GLU A 60 10.89 -2.30 -19.40
CA GLU A 60 11.51 -0.96 -19.44
C GLU A 60 10.60 0.12 -20.06
N SER A 61 9.62 -0.26 -20.91
CA SER A 61 8.80 0.70 -21.67
C SER A 61 7.42 1.00 -21.07
N GLU A 62 6.96 0.22 -20.08
CA GLU A 62 5.84 0.60 -19.23
C GLU A 62 6.40 1.20 -17.94
N THR A 63 5.85 2.33 -17.50
CA THR A 63 6.27 3.02 -16.25
C THR A 63 6.56 1.99 -15.16
N ASN A 64 7.84 1.94 -14.73
CA ASN A 64 8.38 0.94 -13.81
C ASN A 64 7.36 0.72 -12.66
N PRO A 65 6.95 -0.54 -12.38
CA PRO A 65 5.92 -0.83 -11.39
C PRO A 65 6.22 -0.22 -10.02
N HIS A 66 7.51 -0.04 -9.70
CA HIS A 66 7.94 0.68 -8.51
C HIS A 66 7.46 2.14 -8.49
N ILE A 67 7.56 2.86 -9.61
CA ILE A 67 7.09 4.25 -9.72
C ILE A 67 5.57 4.33 -9.56
N LYS A 68 4.82 3.39 -10.15
CA LYS A 68 3.36 3.31 -9.97
C LYS A 68 2.99 3.11 -8.50
N GLN A 69 3.67 2.19 -7.82
CA GLN A 69 3.47 1.92 -6.39
C GLN A 69 3.82 3.11 -5.51
N LEU A 70 4.99 3.74 -5.73
CA LEU A 70 5.42 4.90 -4.97
C LEU A 70 4.51 6.12 -5.20
N GLY A 71 4.02 6.31 -6.42
CA GLY A 71 3.04 7.35 -6.74
C GLY A 71 1.74 7.19 -5.95
N ALA A 72 1.19 5.97 -5.91
CA ALA A 72 0.00 5.66 -5.12
C ALA A 72 0.24 5.88 -3.61
N VAL A 73 1.38 5.42 -3.07
CA VAL A 73 1.74 5.68 -1.66
C VAL A 73 1.89 7.18 -1.39
N GLY A 74 2.50 7.92 -2.32
CA GLY A 74 2.63 9.37 -2.25
C GLY A 74 1.28 10.07 -2.13
N ALA A 75 0.32 9.72 -3.00
CA ALA A 75 -1.04 10.25 -2.96
C ALA A 75 -1.72 9.98 -1.61
N VAL A 76 -1.62 8.77 -1.07
CA VAL A 76 -2.20 8.44 0.25
C VAL A 76 -1.53 9.23 1.37
N ARG A 77 -0.20 9.38 1.35
CA ARG A 77 0.52 10.19 2.34
C ARG A 77 0.08 11.64 2.34
N ILE A 78 -0.17 12.22 1.17
CA ILE A 78 -0.69 13.59 1.05
C ILE A 78 -2.10 13.68 1.61
N ALA A 79 -3.00 12.76 1.22
CA ALA A 79 -4.37 12.74 1.72
C ALA A 79 -4.43 12.62 3.26
N VAL A 80 -3.64 11.72 3.84
CA VAL A 80 -3.58 11.54 5.31
C VAL A 80 -3.07 12.80 6.02
N ARG A 81 -2.07 13.48 5.46
CA ARG A 81 -1.58 14.75 6.02
C ARG A 81 -2.65 15.84 5.98
N SER A 82 -3.37 15.95 4.87
CA SER A 82 -4.49 16.91 4.74
C SER A 82 -5.61 16.64 5.74
N LEU A 83 -5.96 15.37 5.97
CA LEU A 83 -6.97 14.97 6.97
C LEU A 83 -6.56 15.34 8.40
N GLN A 84 -5.26 15.28 8.71
CA GLN A 84 -4.74 15.58 10.06
C GLN A 84 -4.42 17.07 10.28
N ALA A 85 -4.21 17.83 9.20
CA ALA A 85 -3.88 19.26 9.26
C ALA A 85 -5.10 20.17 9.48
N GLY A 86 -6.33 19.67 9.34
CA GLY A 86 -7.51 20.49 9.61
C GLY A 86 -8.85 19.82 9.34
N CYS A 87 -9.74 19.99 10.32
CA CYS A 87 -11.19 19.85 10.27
C CYS A 87 -11.80 18.45 10.37
N SER A 88 -12.75 18.36 11.31
CA SER A 88 -13.81 17.36 11.45
C SER A 88 -14.43 16.96 10.10
N TRP A 89 -13.99 15.84 9.51
CA TRP A 89 -14.66 15.23 8.37
C TRP A 89 -15.75 14.28 8.86
N ARG A 90 -16.93 14.83 9.18
CA ARG A 90 -18.18 14.04 9.18
C ARG A 90 -18.58 13.80 7.72
N GLY A 91 -18.25 12.61 7.21
CA GLY A 91 -18.90 11.99 6.06
C GLY A 91 -18.46 12.45 4.66
N ALA A 92 -17.75 11.58 3.94
CA ALA A 92 -18.01 11.20 2.54
C ALA A 92 -16.85 10.37 1.93
N LEU A 93 -17.04 9.04 1.86
CA LEU A 93 -16.71 8.08 0.76
C LEU A 93 -15.25 7.97 0.23
N PRO A 94 -14.93 7.03 -0.69
CA PRO A 94 -15.18 5.58 -0.73
C PRO A 94 -13.87 4.75 -0.91
N CYS A 95 -13.92 3.45 -0.57
CA CYS A 95 -13.03 2.37 -1.03
C CYS A 95 -11.51 2.62 -1.07
N ALA A 96 -10.89 2.83 0.09
CA ALA A 96 -9.58 2.24 0.38
C ALA A 96 -9.72 1.54 1.72
N VAL A 97 -9.51 0.22 1.77
CA VAL A 97 -9.53 -0.54 3.03
C VAL A 97 -8.31 -0.11 3.84
N CYS A 98 -8.44 1.03 4.53
CA CYS A 98 -7.63 1.35 5.69
C CYS A 98 -8.19 0.48 6.82
N ALA A 99 -7.51 -0.60 7.18
CA ALA A 99 -7.81 -1.27 8.43
C ALA A 99 -7.38 -0.34 9.58
N PRO A 100 -8.29 0.12 10.45
CA PRO A 100 -7.87 0.74 11.70
C PRO A 100 -7.16 -0.34 12.54
N LEU A 101 -6.04 0.04 13.17
CA LEU A 101 -5.43 -0.80 14.20
C LEU A 101 -6.41 -0.91 15.39
N PRO A 102 -6.54 -2.07 16.05
CA PRO A 102 -7.32 -2.18 17.27
C PRO A 102 -6.73 -1.23 18.33
N GLY A 103 -7.57 -0.34 18.85
CA GLY A 103 -7.17 0.68 19.83
C GLY A 103 -6.99 0.12 21.24
N ASP A 104 -6.14 0.81 21.99
CA ASP A 104 -6.17 0.89 23.46
C ASP A 104 -7.39 1.70 23.94
#